data_AF-A0A7C1W9C8-F1
#
_entry.id   AF-A0A7C1W9C8-F1
#
_cell.length_a   1.000
_cell.length_b   1.000
_cell.length_c   1.000
_cell.angle_alpha   90.00
_cell.angle_beta   90.00
_cell.angle_gamma   90.00
#
_symmetry.space_group_name_H-M   'P 1'
#
loop_
_entity.id
_entity.type
_entity.pdbx_description
1 polymer ?
#
loop_
_entity_poly.entity_id
_entity_poly.type
_entity_poly.pdbx_seq_one_letter_code
_entity_poly.pdbx_strand_id
1 'polypeptide(L)'
;MASKWYENAPMTIWESISLNIIPIVPNFGGMKESIDITGGIGKTYITNNIQSWSNILDELESNYLNEYDNLIKLKNEILTKYSLENYLLKIKEVYENQLINI
;
A
#
# COMPACT_ATOMS: atom_id res chain seq x y z
N MET A 1 9.87 -13.65 13.22
CA MET A 1 8.94 -13.58 12.07
C MET A 1 7.92 -12.43 12.15
N ALA A 2 7.97 -11.53 13.13
CA ALA A 2 7.29 -10.22 13.08
C ALA A 2 8.34 -9.09 13.03
N SER A 3 9.17 -9.09 11.98
CA SER A 3 10.30 -8.17 11.84
C SER A 3 9.86 -6.74 11.58
N LYS A 4 10.71 -5.79 11.97
CA LYS A 4 10.54 -4.36 11.78
C LYS A 4 11.23 -3.92 10.50
N TRP A 5 10.47 -3.53 9.46
CA TRP A 5 11.01 -3.04 8.19
C TRP A 5 10.71 -1.56 7.97
N TYR A 6 11.77 -0.76 7.98
CA TYR A 6 11.66 0.68 7.74
C TYR A 6 11.82 0.96 6.25
N GLU A 7 10.72 1.29 5.59
CA GLU A 7 10.75 1.86 4.24
C GLU A 7 9.84 3.08 4.18
N ASN A 8 10.33 4.13 3.54
CA ASN A 8 9.60 5.39 3.40
C ASN A 8 8.57 5.33 2.26
N ALA A 9 8.90 4.60 1.18
CA ALA A 9 8.04 4.43 0.01
C ALA A 9 8.24 3.01 -0.56
N PRO A 10 7.67 1.99 0.09
CA PRO A 10 7.91 0.59 -0.25
C PRO A 10 7.33 0.21 -1.61
N MET A 11 8.20 0.01 -2.62
CA MET A 11 7.78 -0.40 -3.97
C MET A 11 7.15 -1.81 -3.97
N THR A 12 7.59 -2.66 -3.05
CA THR A 12 7.12 -4.05 -2.92
C THR A 12 5.60 -4.14 -2.67
N ILE A 13 5.00 -3.15 -2.00
CA ILE A 13 3.54 -3.08 -1.83
C ILE A 13 2.86 -2.87 -3.17
N TRP A 14 3.33 -1.91 -3.97
CA TRP A 14 2.77 -1.61 -5.29
C TRP A 14 2.93 -2.78 -6.26
N GLU A 15 4.10 -3.43 -6.23
CA GLU A 15 4.37 -4.63 -7.02
C GLU A 15 3.42 -5.77 -6.64
N SER A 16 3.21 -6.01 -5.35
CA SER A 16 2.29 -7.04 -4.88
C SER A 16 0.85 -6.81 -5.39
N ILE A 17 0.35 -5.58 -5.29
CA ILE A 17 -0.96 -5.17 -5.81
C ILE A 17 -1.01 -5.37 -7.33
N SER A 18 0.06 -5.03 -8.05
CA SER A 18 0.14 -5.22 -9.51
C SER A 18 0.05 -6.70 -9.91
N LEU A 19 0.50 -7.61 -9.04
CA LEU A 19 0.51 -9.06 -9.22
C LEU A 19 -0.71 -9.76 -8.62
N ASN A 20 -1.71 -9.02 -8.13
CA ASN A 20 -2.88 -9.56 -7.42
C ASN A 20 -2.51 -10.34 -6.14
N ILE A 21 -1.45 -9.90 -5.45
CA ILE A 21 -1.01 -10.45 -4.16
C ILE A 21 -1.45 -9.46 -3.07
N ILE A 22 -2.10 -9.96 -2.02
CA ILE A 22 -2.52 -9.15 -0.87
C ILE A 22 -1.30 -8.92 0.03
N PRO A 23 -0.80 -7.68 0.17
CA PRO A 23 0.36 -7.41 1.01
C PRO A 23 0.01 -7.52 2.50
N ILE A 24 0.92 -8.08 3.29
CA ILE A 24 0.87 -8.03 4.75
C ILE A 24 2.14 -7.36 5.24
N VAL A 25 2.01 -6.21 5.91
CA VAL A 25 3.15 -5.37 6.27
C VAL A 25 3.14 -4.94 7.73
N PRO A 26 4.27 -4.52 8.31
CA PRO A 26 4.26 -3.93 9.63
C PRO A 26 3.39 -2.67 9.71
N ASN A 27 2.74 -2.46 10.85
CA ASN A 27 1.85 -1.32 11.10
C ASN A 27 2.61 -0.02 11.47
N PHE A 28 3.70 0.31 10.78
CA PHE A 28 4.46 1.54 11.06
C PHE A 28 5.08 2.16 9.80
N GLY A 29 5.31 3.48 9.85
CA GLY A 29 6.00 4.25 8.82
C GLY A 29 5.33 4.16 7.44
N GLY A 30 6.15 4.29 6.39
CA GLY A 30 5.70 4.27 4.99
C GLY A 30 4.99 2.98 4.58
N MET A 31 5.23 1.86 5.29
CA MET A 31 4.50 0.60 5.08
C MET A 31 3.02 0.74 5.43
N LYS A 32 2.71 1.23 6.65
CA LYS A 32 1.32 1.48 7.05
C LYS A 32 0.67 2.55 6.18
N GLU A 33 1.39 3.64 5.94
CA GLU A 33 0.88 4.74 5.11
C GLU A 33 0.53 4.27 3.70
N SER A 34 1.32 3.35 3.12
CA SER A 34 1.04 2.79 1.80
C SER A 34 -0.24 1.93 1.78
N ILE A 35 -0.51 1.16 2.84
CA ILE A 35 -1.79 0.42 2.96
C ILE A 35 -2.97 1.41 3.09
N ASP A 36 -2.82 2.45 3.90
CA ASP A 36 -3.86 3.49 4.05
C ASP A 36 -4.12 4.21 2.71
N ILE A 37 -3.06 4.55 1.96
CA ILE A 37 -3.11 5.22 0.65
C ILE A 37 -3.78 4.34 -0.43
N THR A 38 -3.57 3.04 -0.37
CA THR A 38 -4.17 2.07 -1.30
C THR A 38 -5.62 1.71 -0.91
N GLY A 39 -6.27 2.51 -0.06
CA GLY A 39 -7.66 2.30 0.33
C GLY A 39 -7.84 1.08 1.23
N GLY A 40 -6.79 0.67 1.95
CA GLY A 40 -6.81 -0.51 2.80
C GLY A 40 -6.59 -1.83 2.07
N ILE A 41 -6.01 -1.82 0.86
CA ILE A 41 -5.62 -3.06 0.18
C ILE A 41 -4.41 -3.67 0.88
N GLY A 42 -4.65 -4.73 1.64
CA GLY A 42 -3.65 -5.43 2.41
C GLY A 42 -3.96 -5.43 3.91
N LYS A 43 -3.09 -6.07 4.67
CA LYS A 43 -3.22 -6.17 6.13
C LYS A 43 -1.98 -5.64 6.82
N THR A 44 -2.13 -5.24 8.07
CA THR A 44 -1.00 -4.79 8.89
C THR A 44 -0.90 -5.56 10.20
N TYR A 45 0.33 -5.76 10.68
CA TYR A 45 0.59 -6.44 11.95
C TYR A 45 1.48 -5.60 12.87
N ILE A 46 1.38 -5.84 14.19
CA ILE A 46 2.22 -5.17 15.19
C ILE A 46 3.63 -5.81 15.19
N THR A 47 4.66 -4.98 14.99
CA THR A 47 6.05 -5.44 15.04
C THR A 47 6.42 -6.06 16.37
N ASN A 48 7.29 -7.06 16.34
CA ASN A 48 7.73 -7.82 17.53
C ASN A 48 6.58 -8.49 18.30
N ASN A 49 5.41 -8.63 17.68
CA ASN A 49 4.26 -9.34 18.24
C ASN A 49 3.86 -10.49 17.32
N ILE A 50 4.31 -11.70 17.65
CA ILE A 50 4.02 -12.91 16.87
C ILE A 50 2.53 -13.23 16.85
N GLN A 51 1.80 -12.96 17.94
CA GLN A 51 0.36 -13.21 18.01
C GLN A 51 -0.39 -12.31 17.04
N SER A 52 0.01 -11.03 16.93
CA SER A 52 -0.57 -10.12 15.94
C SER A 52 -0.34 -10.60 14.51
N TRP A 53 0.82 -11.17 14.22
CA TRP A 53 1.11 -11.76 12.90
C TRP A 53 0.20 -12.96 12.63
N SER A 54 0.11 -13.91 13.57
CA SER A 54 -0.75 -15.08 13.44
C SER A 54 -2.23 -14.71 13.25
N ASN A 55 -2.75 -13.78 14.07
CA ASN A 55 -4.15 -13.36 13.98
C ASN A 55 -4.49 -12.78 12.59
N ILE A 56 -3.57 -12.03 11.98
CA ILE A 56 -3.77 -11.46 10.64
C ILE A 56 -3.77 -12.54 9.57
N LEU A 57 -2.94 -13.58 9.72
CA LEU A 57 -2.97 -14.72 8.82
C LEU A 57 -4.29 -15.48 8.94
N ASP A 58 -4.76 -15.75 10.15
CA ASP A 58 -6.04 -16.42 10.40
C ASP A 58 -7.22 -15.60 9.83
N GLU A 59 -7.21 -14.28 10.04
CA GLU A 59 -8.20 -13.35 9.50
C GLU A 59 -8.19 -13.39 7.96
N LEU A 60 -7.01 -13.30 7.35
CA LEU A 60 -6.86 -13.30 5.90
C LEU A 60 -7.26 -14.65 5.29
N GLU A 61 -6.90 -15.76 5.92
CA GLU A 61 -7.30 -17.10 5.46
C GLU A 61 -8.82 -17.25 5.48
N SER A 62 -9.48 -16.80 6.57
CA SER A 62 -10.93 -16.91 6.71
C SER A 62 -11.72 -16.01 5.75
N ASN A 63 -11.14 -14.88 5.31
CA ASN A 63 -11.80 -13.88 4.47
C ASN A 63 -11.12 -13.68 3.10
N TYR A 64 -10.26 -14.61 2.67
CA TYR A 64 -9.36 -14.41 1.54
C TYR A 64 -10.08 -13.97 0.26
N LEU A 65 -11.19 -14.62 -0.07
CA LEU A 65 -11.96 -14.31 -1.28
C LEU A 65 -12.49 -12.88 -1.29
N ASN A 66 -13.00 -12.40 -0.15
CA ASN A 66 -13.52 -11.03 -0.04
C ASN A 66 -12.39 -10.00 -0.18
N GLU A 67 -11.24 -10.25 0.46
CA GLU A 67 -10.07 -9.38 0.37
C GLU A 67 -9.48 -9.37 -1.05
N TYR A 68 -9.49 -10.53 -1.71
CA TYR A 68 -9.05 -10.66 -3.11
C TYR A 68 -9.97 -9.92 -4.07
N ASP A 69 -11.29 -10.06 -3.92
CA ASP A 69 -12.27 -9.34 -4.73
C ASP A 69 -12.15 -7.83 -4.54
N ASN A 70 -11.91 -7.39 -3.31
CA ASN A 70 -11.65 -5.98 -3.01
C ASN A 70 -10.38 -5.47 -3.70
N LEU A 71 -9.29 -6.26 -3.65
CA LEU A 71 -8.05 -5.98 -4.37
C LEU A 71 -8.30 -5.81 -5.87
N ILE A 72 -8.97 -6.77 -6.52
CA ILE A 72 -9.24 -6.71 -7.97
C ILE A 72 -10.08 -5.49 -8.34
N LYS A 73 -11.11 -5.19 -7.53
CA LYS A 73 -12.00 -4.06 -7.76
C LYS A 73 -11.27 -2.72 -7.73
N LEU A 74 -10.37 -2.54 -6.77
CA LEU A 74 -9.70 -1.26 -6.51
C LEU A 74 -8.36 -1.12 -7.24
N LYS A 75 -7.71 -2.23 -7.63
CA LYS A 75 -6.38 -2.26 -8.23
C LYS A 75 -6.21 -1.27 -9.39
N ASN A 76 -7.11 -1.30 -10.37
CA ASN A 76 -6.96 -0.49 -11.58
C ASN A 76 -7.05 1.01 -11.28
N GLU A 77 -7.95 1.39 -10.38
CA GLU A 77 -8.11 2.79 -9.94
C GLU A 77 -6.82 3.28 -9.26
N ILE A 78 -6.29 2.50 -8.33
CA ILE A 78 -5.10 2.85 -7.55
C ILE A 78 -3.86 2.91 -8.43
N LEU A 79 -3.60 1.89 -9.25
CA LEU A 79 -2.43 1.88 -10.12
C LEU A 79 -2.47 3.00 -11.16
N THR A 80 -3.67 3.38 -11.62
CA THR A 80 -3.83 4.53 -12.50
C THR A 80 -3.54 5.83 -11.74
N LYS A 81 -4.13 6.03 -10.56
CA LYS A 81 -3.95 7.24 -9.74
C LYS A 81 -2.50 7.49 -9.34
N TYR A 82 -1.75 6.42 -9.07
CA TYR A 82 -0.34 6.46 -8.66
C TYR A 82 0.62 6.06 -9.79
N SER A 83 0.17 6.13 -11.04
CA SER A 83 1.00 5.90 -12.22
C SER A 83 2.12 6.93 -12.37
N LEU A 84 3.16 6.56 -13.12
CA LEU A 84 4.28 7.45 -13.43
C LEU A 84 3.80 8.70 -14.18
N GLU A 85 2.86 8.53 -15.10
CA GLU A 85 2.28 9.62 -15.89
C GLU A 85 1.61 10.65 -14.97
N ASN A 86 0.78 10.19 -14.02
CA ASN A 86 0.13 11.08 -13.06
C ASN A 86 1.11 11.70 -12.06
N TYR A 87 2.18 10.99 -11.71
CA TYR A 87 3.25 11.54 -10.89
C TYR A 87 3.99 12.68 -11.60
N LEU A 88 4.34 12.50 -12.88
CA LEU A 88 5.00 13.53 -13.68
C LEU A 88 4.11 14.77 -13.87
N LEU A 89 2.80 14.57 -14.07
CA LEU A 89 1.84 15.68 -14.13
C LEU A 89 1.81 16.49 -12.83
N LYS A 90 1.77 15.82 -11.68
CA LYS A 90 1.82 16.49 -10.37
C LYS A 90 3.13 17.24 -10.14
N ILE A 91 4.26 16.67 -10.52
CA ILE A 91 5.55 17.35 -10.44
C ILE A 91 5.54 18.62 -11.28
N LYS A 92 5.08 18.52 -12.53
CA LYS A 92 4.99 19.64 -13.45
C LYS A 92 4.13 20.77 -12.86
N GLU A 93 2.97 20.42 -12.32
CA GLU A 93 2.06 21.36 -11.65
C GLU A 93 2.75 22.09 -10.48
N VAL A 94 3.51 21.37 -9.65
CA VAL A 94 4.26 21.98 -8.53
C VAL A 94 5.28 23.00 -9.03
N TYR A 95 6.03 22.68 -10.09
CA TYR A 95 7.01 23.61 -10.66
C TYR A 95 6.37 24.82 -11.35
N GLU A 96 5.30 24.62 -12.11
CA GLU A 96 4.57 25.70 -12.78
C GLU A 96 3.94 26.67 -11.76
N ASN A 97 3.39 26.14 -10.66
CA ASN A 97 2.85 26.96 -9.58
C ASN A 97 3.91 27.80 -8.85
N GLN A 98 5.17 27.35 -8.81
CA GLN A 98 6.26 28.15 -8.25
C GLN A 98 6.74 29.25 -9.20
N LEU A 99 6.67 29.03 -10.51
CA LEU A 99 7.06 30.02 -11.52
C LEU A 99 6.07 31.18 -11.66
N ILE A 100 4.78 30.96 -11.36
CA ILE A 100 3.74 32.00 -11.41
C ILE A 100 3.79 32.93 -10.18
N ASN A 101 4.47 32.52 -9.10
CA ASN A 101 4.57 33.27 -7.85
C ASN A 101 5.87 34.10 -7.72
N ILE A 102 6.54 34.39 -8.84
CA ILE A 102 7.70 35.31 -8.98
C ILE A 102 7.30 36.47 -9.86
#